data_AF-A0A1R2BDU7-F1
#
_entry.id   AF-A0A1R2BDU7-F1
#
_cell.length_a   1.000
_cell.length_b   1.000
_cell.length_c   1.000
_cell.angle_alpha   90.00
_cell.angle_beta   90.00
_cell.angle_gamma   90.00
#
_symmetry.space_group_name_H-M   'P 1'
#
loop_
_entity.id
_entity.type
_entity.pdbx_description
1 polymer ?
#
loop_
_entity_poly.entity_id
_entity_poly.type
_entity_poly.pdbx_seq_one_letter_code
_entity_poly.pdbx_strand_id
1 'polypeptide(L)'
;MLLAKDCISLVLPDSQINAKIKYLDKSIFLQTLELENTLHVGFYKRLNLTNLQPFAILNPLEASVDPFEKIAATVQYLFRNGAVISATSLELIDYVFILYPTESLSQISLSVLSLKDLLGDDVADYIQYIENIRLTYKQIHIIYSNALETEKFIGTESDSLEKKCEKASEQCKDLSKILFNQKQEVCQLSEEFDTLEQEFKDLECLHCKCNLRNVLFLPCGHLTLCNDCLLTDFNITPNLPIIDSKLKCMKCKKLVRQALISITFSNK
;
A
#
# COMPACT_ATOMS: atom_id res chain seq x y z
N MET A 1 -27.14 -35.68 -13.18
CA MET A 1 -26.81 -35.53 -14.61
C MET A 1 -27.70 -34.43 -15.18
N LEU A 2 -27.16 -33.24 -15.44
CA LEU A 2 -27.85 -32.23 -16.23
C LEU A 2 -27.81 -32.70 -17.69
N LEU A 3 -28.96 -32.73 -18.38
CA LEU A 3 -28.97 -32.99 -19.81
C LEU A 3 -28.36 -31.78 -20.51
N ALA A 4 -27.60 -31.98 -21.59
CA ALA A 4 -27.04 -30.88 -22.39
C ALA A 4 -28.10 -29.86 -22.89
N LYS A 5 -29.38 -30.24 -22.83
CA LYS A 5 -30.55 -29.41 -23.19
C LYS A 5 -30.98 -28.40 -22.12
N ASP A 6 -30.48 -28.53 -20.88
CA ASP A 6 -30.82 -27.66 -19.75
C ASP A 6 -29.69 -26.67 -19.42
N CYS A 7 -28.66 -26.61 -20.27
CA CYS A 7 -27.53 -25.71 -20.13
C CYS A 7 -27.45 -24.78 -21.33
N ILE A 8 -27.17 -23.51 -21.07
CA ILE A 8 -26.97 -22.49 -22.08
C ILE A 8 -25.64 -21.77 -21.84
N SER A 9 -24.97 -21.45 -22.92
CA SER A 9 -23.74 -20.68 -22.91
C SER A 9 -24.03 -19.21 -23.16
N LEU A 10 -23.74 -18.35 -22.18
CA LEU A 10 -23.72 -16.90 -22.35
C LEU A 10 -22.33 -16.50 -22.83
N VAL A 11 -22.22 -16.10 -24.09
CA VAL A 11 -20.95 -15.73 -24.72
C VAL A 11 -20.76 -14.23 -24.59
N LEU A 12 -19.66 -13.86 -23.97
CA LEU A 12 -19.12 -12.50 -23.88
C LEU A 12 -17.92 -12.40 -24.86
N PRO A 13 -17.47 -11.18 -25.22
CA PRO A 13 -16.34 -11.01 -26.14
C PRO A 13 -15.07 -11.79 -25.74
N ASP A 14 -14.74 -11.81 -24.45
CA ASP A 14 -13.50 -12.41 -23.94
C ASP A 14 -13.74 -13.64 -23.04
N SER A 15 -14.99 -14.06 -22.85
CA SER A 15 -15.31 -15.15 -21.92
C SER A 15 -16.64 -15.83 -22.22
N GLN A 16 -16.86 -16.98 -21.60
CA GLN A 16 -18.11 -17.72 -21.70
C GLN A 16 -18.57 -18.13 -20.31
N ILE A 17 -19.83 -17.87 -20.01
CA ILE A 17 -20.45 -18.25 -18.74
C ILE A 17 -21.54 -19.26 -19.03
N ASN A 18 -21.38 -20.46 -18.48
CA ASN A 18 -22.41 -21.47 -18.57
C ASN A 18 -23.44 -21.24 -17.48
N ALA A 19 -24.70 -21.29 -17.88
CA ALA A 19 -25.86 -21.17 -17.00
C ALA A 19 -26.80 -22.35 -17.21
N LYS A 20 -27.48 -22.75 -16.13
CA LYS A 20 -28.61 -23.66 -16.23
C LYS A 20 -29.85 -22.87 -16.66
N ILE A 21 -30.48 -23.30 -17.75
CA ILE A 21 -31.70 -22.69 -18.27
C ILE A 21 -32.92 -23.50 -17.84
N LYS A 22 -33.92 -22.82 -17.30
CA LYS A 22 -35.24 -23.37 -17.01
C LYS A 22 -36.28 -22.70 -17.91
N TYR A 23 -36.64 -23.41 -18.98
CA TYR A 23 -37.70 -22.98 -19.91
C TYR A 23 -39.06 -22.94 -19.21
N LEU A 24 -39.76 -21.83 -19.38
CA LEU A 24 -41.18 -21.69 -19.02
C LEU A 24 -42.06 -21.96 -20.25
N ASP A 25 -41.57 -21.60 -21.43
CA ASP A 25 -42.09 -22.03 -22.73
C ASP A 25 -41.05 -22.91 -23.46
N LYS A 26 -41.51 -24.03 -24.01
CA LYS A 26 -40.68 -25.03 -24.72
C LYS A 26 -40.75 -24.89 -26.25
N SER A 27 -41.29 -23.78 -26.74
CA SER A 27 -41.37 -23.45 -28.17
C SER A 27 -39.99 -23.29 -28.82
N ILE A 28 -39.00 -22.86 -28.04
CA ILE A 28 -37.65 -22.55 -28.49
C ILE A 28 -36.63 -23.28 -27.61
N PHE A 29 -35.55 -23.78 -28.20
CA PHE A 29 -34.40 -24.33 -27.48
C PHE A 29 -33.14 -23.59 -27.89
N LEU A 30 -32.27 -23.33 -26.93
CA LEU A 30 -31.08 -22.49 -27.08
C LEU A 30 -29.89 -23.19 -26.46
N GLN A 31 -28.81 -23.31 -27.23
CA GLN A 31 -27.53 -23.79 -26.71
C GLN A 31 -26.60 -22.63 -26.34
N THR A 32 -26.69 -21.54 -27.09
CA THR A 32 -25.81 -20.38 -26.97
C THR A 32 -26.57 -19.08 -27.18
N LEU A 33 -26.24 -18.07 -26.36
CA LEU A 33 -26.65 -16.68 -26.51
C LEU A 33 -25.41 -15.79 -26.49
N GLU A 34 -25.26 -14.98 -27.53
CA GLU A 34 -24.22 -13.97 -27.62
C GLU A 34 -24.74 -12.68 -27.00
N LEU A 35 -24.04 -12.16 -25.99
CA LEU A 35 -24.41 -10.93 -25.29
C LEU A 35 -23.89 -9.74 -26.09
N GLU A 36 -24.72 -9.22 -26.99
CA GLU A 36 -24.24 -8.31 -28.02
C GLU A 36 -24.33 -6.82 -27.63
N ASN A 37 -25.40 -6.37 -26.96
CA ASN A 37 -25.66 -4.93 -26.87
C ASN A 37 -26.42 -4.51 -25.60
N THR A 38 -26.07 -3.32 -25.08
CA THR A 38 -26.94 -2.56 -24.17
C THR A 38 -27.89 -1.72 -25.01
N LEU A 39 -29.18 -2.03 -24.97
CA LEU A 39 -30.21 -1.30 -25.69
C LEU A 39 -30.86 -0.28 -24.77
N HIS A 40 -30.89 0.98 -25.18
CA HIS A 40 -31.81 1.94 -24.59
C HIS A 40 -33.23 1.58 -25.03
N VAL A 41 -34.14 1.47 -24.06
CA VAL A 41 -35.52 1.06 -24.30
C VAL A 41 -36.22 2.04 -25.25
N GLY A 42 -35.83 3.33 -25.19
CA GLY A 42 -36.31 4.37 -26.10
C GLY A 42 -35.98 4.15 -27.58
N PHE A 43 -35.09 3.21 -27.94
CA PHE A 43 -34.81 2.87 -29.33
C PHE A 43 -35.95 2.08 -30.00
N TYR A 44 -36.77 1.35 -29.24
CA TYR A 44 -37.89 0.59 -29.79
C TYR A 44 -39.20 1.20 -29.34
N LYS A 45 -39.87 1.90 -30.25
CA LYS A 45 -41.17 2.53 -29.98
C LYS A 45 -42.21 1.53 -29.47
N ARG A 46 -42.12 0.26 -29.89
CA ARG A 46 -43.07 -0.81 -29.56
C ARG A 46 -42.66 -1.65 -28.35
N LEU A 47 -41.45 -1.48 -27.83
CA LEU A 47 -40.99 -2.27 -26.69
C LEU A 47 -41.65 -1.73 -25.42
N ASN A 48 -42.50 -2.56 -24.81
CA ASN A 48 -43.05 -2.29 -23.49
C ASN A 48 -42.49 -3.29 -22.47
N LEU A 49 -41.57 -2.82 -21.62
CA LEU A 49 -40.93 -3.64 -20.59
C LEU A 49 -41.92 -4.16 -19.53
N THR A 50 -43.04 -3.47 -19.28
CA THR A 50 -44.00 -3.90 -18.26
C THR A 50 -44.79 -5.14 -18.67
N ASN A 51 -44.76 -5.49 -19.96
CA ASN A 51 -45.49 -6.63 -20.52
C ASN A 51 -44.57 -7.81 -20.87
N LEU A 52 -43.27 -7.74 -20.53
CA LEU A 52 -42.34 -8.83 -20.83
C LEU A 52 -42.69 -10.06 -20.01
N GLN A 53 -43.01 -11.14 -20.71
CA GLN A 53 -43.23 -12.45 -20.11
C GLN A 53 -41.94 -13.26 -20.16
N PRO A 54 -41.51 -13.85 -19.03
CA PRO A 54 -40.30 -14.67 -19.00
C PRO A 54 -40.52 -15.90 -19.89
N PHE A 55 -39.65 -16.04 -20.87
CA PHE A 55 -39.54 -17.25 -21.68
C PHE A 55 -38.74 -18.33 -20.93
N ALA A 56 -37.67 -17.92 -20.23
CA ALA A 56 -36.87 -18.81 -19.40
C ALA A 56 -36.24 -18.09 -18.20
N ILE A 57 -35.77 -18.87 -17.24
CA ILE A 57 -34.99 -18.39 -16.09
C ILE A 57 -33.60 -19.02 -16.15
N LEU A 58 -32.57 -18.18 -16.08
CA LEU A 58 -31.17 -18.57 -16.05
C LEU A 58 -30.66 -18.60 -14.61
N ASN A 59 -29.92 -19.65 -14.27
CA ASN A 59 -29.25 -19.82 -12.98
C ASN A 59 -27.76 -20.11 -13.21
N PRO A 60 -26.85 -19.69 -12.32
CA PRO A 60 -25.45 -20.08 -12.44
C PRO A 60 -25.30 -21.60 -12.31
N LEU A 61 -24.30 -22.15 -12.97
CA LEU A 61 -23.75 -23.45 -12.59
C LEU A 61 -22.90 -23.25 -11.33
N GLU A 62 -22.89 -24.22 -10.42
CA GLU A 62 -22.22 -24.11 -9.10
C GLU A 62 -20.74 -23.66 -9.18
N ALA A 63 -20.07 -23.86 -10.32
CA ALA A 63 -18.69 -23.45 -10.57
C ALA A 63 -18.50 -22.02 -11.13
N SER A 64 -19.57 -21.32 -11.54
CA SER A 64 -19.50 -20.02 -12.27
C SER A 64 -20.25 -18.87 -11.60
N VAL A 65 -20.40 -18.92 -10.27
CA VAL A 65 -21.27 -17.99 -9.50
C VAL A 65 -20.84 -16.52 -9.60
N ASP A 66 -19.57 -16.19 -9.33
CA ASP A 66 -19.11 -14.78 -9.26
C ASP A 66 -19.27 -14.01 -10.59
N PRO A 67 -18.86 -14.55 -11.76
CA PRO A 67 -19.13 -13.90 -13.05
C PRO A 67 -20.63 -13.73 -13.34
N PHE A 68 -21.46 -14.70 -12.93
CA PHE A 68 -22.89 -14.65 -13.16
C PHE A 68 -23.57 -13.59 -12.30
N GLU A 69 -23.21 -13.48 -11.02
CA GLU A 69 -23.73 -12.43 -10.13
C GLU A 69 -23.38 -11.03 -10.63
N LYS A 70 -22.18 -10.84 -11.20
CA LYS A 70 -21.80 -9.58 -11.84
C LYS A 70 -22.70 -9.23 -13.03
N ILE A 71 -23.03 -10.21 -13.88
CA ILE A 71 -23.99 -10.00 -14.97
C ILE A 71 -25.37 -9.65 -14.40
N ALA A 72 -25.87 -10.40 -13.42
CA ALA A 72 -27.18 -10.16 -12.83
C ALA A 72 -27.28 -8.76 -12.20
N ALA A 73 -26.25 -8.33 -11.48
CA ALA A 73 -26.16 -6.98 -10.94
C ALA A 73 -26.15 -5.91 -12.05
N THR A 74 -25.42 -6.16 -13.14
CA THR A 74 -25.37 -5.25 -14.31
C THR A 74 -26.74 -5.14 -14.98
N VAL A 75 -27.43 -6.27 -15.21
CA VAL A 75 -28.79 -6.31 -15.76
C VAL A 75 -29.73 -5.50 -14.87
N GLN A 76 -29.66 -5.67 -13.56
CA GLN A 76 -30.51 -4.93 -12.62
C GLN A 76 -30.22 -3.43 -12.64
N TYR A 77 -28.95 -3.03 -12.70
CA TYR A 77 -28.55 -1.63 -12.80
C TYR A 77 -29.06 -0.99 -14.10
N LEU A 78 -28.81 -1.63 -15.24
CA LEU A 78 -29.22 -1.10 -16.55
C LEU A 78 -30.74 -0.96 -16.62
N PHE A 79 -31.49 -1.96 -16.16
CA PHE A 79 -32.95 -1.94 -16.18
C PHE A 79 -33.52 -0.76 -15.38
N ARG A 80 -32.96 -0.48 -14.20
CA ARG A 80 -33.34 0.69 -13.38
C ARG A 80 -33.07 2.03 -14.08
N ASN A 81 -32.14 2.06 -15.02
CA ASN A 81 -31.78 3.25 -15.80
C ASN A 81 -32.42 3.27 -17.21
N GLY A 82 -33.43 2.44 -17.46
CA GLY A 82 -34.13 2.43 -18.75
C GLY A 82 -33.32 1.84 -19.90
N ALA A 83 -32.38 0.95 -19.60
CA ALA A 83 -31.60 0.19 -20.56
C ALA A 83 -31.68 -1.32 -20.27
N VAL A 84 -31.44 -2.16 -21.26
CA VAL A 84 -31.46 -3.63 -21.09
C VAL A 84 -30.30 -4.27 -21.82
N ILE A 85 -29.90 -5.47 -21.40
CA ILE A 85 -28.95 -6.28 -22.17
C ILE A 85 -29.75 -7.13 -23.14
N SER A 86 -29.46 -6.97 -24.43
CA SER A 86 -29.95 -7.86 -25.47
C SER A 86 -28.94 -8.94 -25.79
N ALA A 87 -29.47 -10.07 -26.22
CA ALA A 87 -28.71 -11.18 -26.72
C ALA A 87 -29.33 -11.71 -28.02
N THR A 88 -28.50 -12.34 -28.82
CA THR A 88 -28.89 -12.99 -30.07
C THR A 88 -28.48 -14.45 -30.04
N SER A 89 -29.06 -15.22 -30.95
CA SER A 89 -28.61 -16.56 -31.23
C SER A 89 -28.51 -16.72 -32.74
N LEU A 90 -27.38 -17.22 -33.23
CA LEU A 90 -27.18 -17.54 -34.65
C LEU A 90 -28.20 -18.57 -35.16
N GLU A 91 -28.77 -19.37 -34.27
CA GLU A 91 -29.82 -20.35 -34.59
C GLU A 91 -31.18 -19.70 -34.83
N LEU A 92 -31.40 -18.48 -34.32
CA LEU A 92 -32.71 -17.81 -34.24
C LEU A 92 -32.60 -16.30 -34.51
N ILE A 93 -32.15 -15.97 -35.71
CA ILE A 93 -31.86 -14.59 -36.14
C ILE A 93 -33.09 -13.66 -36.18
N ASP A 94 -34.30 -14.22 -36.28
CA ASP A 94 -35.55 -13.46 -36.31
C ASP A 94 -36.02 -13.00 -34.93
N TYR A 95 -35.27 -13.36 -33.88
CA TYR A 95 -35.61 -13.09 -32.49
C TYR A 95 -34.53 -12.28 -31.79
N VAL A 96 -34.98 -11.40 -30.90
CA VAL A 96 -34.14 -10.70 -29.95
C VAL A 96 -34.45 -11.25 -28.56
N PHE A 97 -33.42 -11.64 -27.85
CA PHE A 97 -33.53 -12.06 -26.46
C PHE A 97 -33.21 -10.88 -25.56
N ILE A 98 -34.03 -10.66 -24.53
CA ILE A 98 -33.82 -9.58 -23.57
C ILE A 98 -33.62 -10.19 -22.19
N LEU A 99 -32.50 -9.81 -21.57
CA LEU A 99 -32.19 -10.15 -20.19
C LEU A 99 -32.73 -9.05 -19.28
N TYR A 100 -33.46 -9.45 -18.25
CA TYR A 100 -34.07 -8.51 -17.31
C TYR A 100 -34.05 -9.07 -15.88
N PRO A 101 -34.12 -8.19 -14.86
CA PRO A 101 -33.84 -8.59 -13.49
C PRO A 101 -34.95 -9.47 -12.92
N THR A 102 -34.53 -10.43 -12.08
CA THR A 102 -35.44 -11.08 -11.13
C THR A 102 -35.30 -10.43 -9.76
N GLU A 103 -36.14 -10.82 -8.81
CA GLU A 103 -36.00 -10.40 -7.40
C GLU A 103 -34.70 -10.93 -6.77
N SER A 104 -34.09 -11.98 -7.34
CA SER A 104 -32.85 -12.59 -6.87
C SER A 104 -31.65 -12.22 -7.73
N LEU A 105 -30.53 -11.80 -7.10
CA LEU A 105 -29.27 -11.57 -7.81
C LEU A 105 -28.63 -12.84 -8.39
N SER A 106 -29.08 -14.03 -7.96
CA SER A 106 -28.61 -15.31 -8.48
C SER A 106 -29.39 -15.80 -9.70
N GLN A 107 -30.38 -15.04 -10.19
CA GLN A 107 -31.22 -15.45 -11.31
C GLN A 107 -31.44 -14.31 -12.30
N ILE A 108 -31.45 -14.65 -13.58
CA ILE A 108 -31.75 -13.70 -14.66
C ILE A 108 -32.93 -14.24 -15.46
N SER A 109 -33.93 -13.39 -15.70
CA SER A 109 -35.02 -13.75 -16.58
C SER A 109 -34.67 -13.42 -18.02
N LEU A 110 -35.05 -14.32 -18.92
CA LEU A 110 -34.88 -14.20 -20.36
C LEU A 110 -36.26 -14.06 -20.99
N SER A 111 -36.50 -12.97 -21.72
CA SER A 111 -37.65 -12.82 -22.61
C SER A 111 -37.23 -13.01 -24.05
N VAL A 112 -38.13 -13.51 -24.88
CA VAL A 112 -37.95 -13.63 -26.33
C VAL A 112 -38.97 -12.75 -27.05
N LEU A 113 -38.51 -11.99 -28.02
CA LEU A 113 -39.36 -11.13 -28.85
C LEU A 113 -38.99 -11.34 -30.31
N SER A 114 -39.99 -11.48 -31.18
CA SER A 114 -39.70 -11.48 -32.62
C SER A 114 -39.32 -10.06 -33.07
N LEU A 115 -38.43 -9.95 -34.05
CA LEU A 115 -38.12 -8.67 -34.68
C LEU A 115 -39.38 -8.01 -35.26
N LYS A 116 -40.30 -8.82 -35.77
CA LYS A 116 -41.60 -8.35 -36.25
C LYS A 116 -42.44 -7.70 -35.16
N ASP A 117 -42.45 -8.23 -33.94
CA ASP A 117 -43.20 -7.63 -32.83
C ASP A 117 -42.54 -6.31 -32.36
N LEU A 118 -41.20 -6.27 -32.39
CA LEU A 118 -40.41 -5.11 -31.97
C LEU A 118 -40.45 -3.95 -32.97
N LEU A 119 -40.38 -4.25 -34.26
CA LEU A 119 -40.21 -3.27 -35.34
C LEU A 119 -41.49 -3.10 -36.17
N GLY A 120 -42.38 -4.08 -36.14
CA GLY A 120 -43.58 -4.13 -36.99
C GLY A 120 -43.28 -4.52 -38.43
N ASP A 121 -44.15 -4.06 -39.33
CA ASP A 121 -44.05 -4.24 -40.78
C ASP A 121 -43.56 -2.96 -41.49
N ASP A 122 -42.81 -2.09 -40.80
CA ASP A 122 -42.27 -0.85 -41.36
C ASP A 122 -40.76 -0.94 -41.60
N VAL A 123 -40.36 -0.87 -42.87
CA VAL A 123 -38.95 -0.90 -43.31
C VAL A 123 -38.12 0.22 -42.66
N ALA A 124 -38.72 1.38 -42.37
CA ALA A 124 -38.02 2.48 -41.74
C ALA A 124 -37.53 2.13 -40.32
N ASP A 125 -38.33 1.38 -39.56
CA ASP A 125 -37.96 0.94 -38.21
C ASP A 125 -36.84 -0.12 -38.26
N TYR A 126 -36.81 -1.00 -39.28
CA TYR A 126 -35.66 -1.92 -39.51
C TYR A 126 -34.38 -1.19 -39.90
N ILE A 127 -34.46 -0.18 -40.77
CA ILE A 127 -33.30 0.65 -41.13
C ILE A 127 -32.76 1.35 -39.88
N GLN A 128 -33.65 1.92 -39.06
CA GLN A 128 -33.27 2.57 -37.81
C GLN A 128 -32.64 1.60 -36.81
N TYR A 129 -33.15 0.37 -36.69
CA TYR A 129 -32.56 -0.68 -35.87
C TYR A 129 -31.12 -1.03 -36.30
N ILE A 130 -30.89 -1.23 -37.60
CA ILE A 130 -29.55 -1.51 -38.15
C ILE A 130 -28.59 -0.34 -37.90
N GLU A 131 -29.05 0.90 -38.09
CA GLU A 131 -28.23 2.10 -37.80
C GLU A 131 -27.91 2.23 -36.30
N ASN A 132 -28.86 1.93 -35.42
CA ASN A 132 -28.62 1.92 -33.98
C ASN A 132 -27.55 0.89 -33.59
N ILE A 133 -27.62 -0.35 -34.11
CA ILE A 133 -26.58 -1.37 -33.89
C ILE A 133 -25.22 -0.85 -34.37
N ARG A 134 -25.16 -0.26 -35.57
CA ARG A 134 -23.92 0.30 -36.11
C ARG A 134 -23.34 1.43 -35.25
N LEU A 135 -24.19 2.32 -34.73
CA LEU A 135 -23.78 3.41 -33.85
C LEU A 135 -23.26 2.88 -32.52
N THR A 136 -23.97 1.93 -31.90
CA THR A 136 -23.53 1.28 -30.66
C THR A 136 -22.19 0.56 -30.86
N TYR A 137 -22.03 -0.17 -31.96
CA TYR A 137 -20.76 -0.82 -32.30
C TYR A 137 -19.60 0.19 -32.44
N LYS A 138 -19.84 1.32 -33.12
CA LYS A 138 -18.85 2.41 -33.22
C LYS A 138 -18.48 2.99 -31.86
N GLN A 139 -19.47 3.21 -30.98
CA GLN A 139 -19.24 3.71 -29.63
C GLN A 139 -18.41 2.73 -28.79
N ILE A 140 -18.74 1.44 -28.83
CA ILE A 140 -18.00 0.38 -28.16
C ILE A 140 -16.54 0.35 -28.66
N HIS A 141 -16.33 0.43 -29.97
CA HIS A 141 -14.99 0.46 -30.56
C HIS A 141 -14.17 1.66 -30.06
N ILE A 142 -14.78 2.84 -29.93
CA ILE A 142 -14.11 4.04 -29.38
C ILE A 142 -13.75 3.83 -27.92
N ILE A 143 -14.67 3.34 -27.10
CA ILE A 143 -14.43 3.07 -25.67
C ILE A 143 -13.28 2.06 -25.51
N TYR A 144 -13.30 0.98 -26.28
CA TYR A 144 -12.26 -0.04 -26.26
C TYR A 144 -10.90 0.53 -26.68
N SER A 145 -10.85 1.33 -27.74
CA SER A 145 -9.62 1.97 -28.20
C SER A 145 -9.04 2.90 -27.13
N ASN A 146 -9.89 3.70 -26.48
CA ASN A 146 -9.48 4.58 -25.38
C ASN A 146 -9.00 3.79 -24.15
N ALA A 147 -9.62 2.65 -23.85
CA ALA A 147 -9.20 1.79 -22.76
C ALA A 147 -7.80 1.21 -23.01
N LEU A 148 -7.52 0.74 -24.22
CA LEU A 148 -6.19 0.26 -24.62
C LEU A 148 -5.12 1.36 -24.56
N GLU A 149 -5.45 2.59 -24.96
CA GLU A 149 -4.52 3.73 -24.82
C GLU A 149 -4.24 4.07 -23.35
N THR A 150 -5.27 4.02 -22.51
CA THR A 150 -5.14 4.25 -21.06
C THR A 150 -4.29 3.19 -20.40
N GLU A 151 -4.46 1.91 -20.76
CA GLU A 151 -3.65 0.80 -20.25
C GLU A 151 -2.17 0.95 -20.61
N LYS A 152 -1.85 1.37 -21.84
CA LYS A 152 -0.48 1.69 -22.25
C LYS A 152 0.12 2.81 -21.42
N PHE A 153 -0.64 3.87 -21.17
CA PHE A 153 -0.18 5.00 -20.35
C PHE A 153 0.13 4.54 -18.91
N ILE A 154 -0.78 3.78 -18.30
CA ILE A 154 -0.58 3.22 -16.94
C ILE A 154 0.66 2.31 -16.88
N GLY A 155 0.87 1.46 -17.89
CA GLY A 155 2.07 0.62 -17.98
C GLY A 155 3.36 1.44 -17.99
N THR A 156 3.43 2.50 -18.80
CA THR A 156 4.61 3.38 -18.84
C THR A 156 4.86 4.16 -17.56
N GLU A 157 3.80 4.56 -16.85
CA GLU A 157 3.91 5.25 -15.56
C GLU A 157 4.39 4.30 -14.46
N SER A 158 3.92 3.05 -14.48
CA SER A 158 4.37 1.97 -13.58
C SER A 158 5.88 1.72 -13.73
N ASP A 159 6.38 1.54 -14.96
CA ASP A 159 7.82 1.32 -15.22
C ASP A 159 8.69 2.50 -14.75
N SER A 160 8.17 3.72 -14.87
CA SER A 160 8.84 4.95 -14.40
C SER A 160 8.92 5.01 -12.87
N LEU A 161 7.86 4.60 -12.18
CA LEU A 161 7.82 4.54 -10.72
C LEU A 161 8.72 3.44 -10.17
N GLU A 162 8.75 2.27 -10.81
CA GLU A 162 9.61 1.15 -10.42
C GLU A 162 11.10 1.57 -10.45
N LYS A 163 11.55 2.20 -11.54
CA LYS A 163 12.91 2.74 -11.65
C LYS A 163 13.25 3.78 -10.57
N LYS A 164 12.28 4.63 -10.19
CA LYS A 164 12.47 5.59 -9.10
C LYS A 164 12.62 4.89 -7.75
N CYS A 165 11.82 3.85 -7.51
CA CYS A 165 11.90 3.03 -6.30
C CYS A 165 13.23 2.27 -6.21
N GLU A 166 13.73 1.70 -7.30
CA GLU A 166 15.05 1.05 -7.35
C GLU A 166 16.17 2.03 -6.98
N LYS A 167 16.18 3.21 -7.61
CA LYS A 167 17.17 4.26 -7.32
C LYS A 167 17.11 4.73 -5.86
N ALA A 168 15.91 4.89 -5.31
CA ALA A 168 15.73 5.25 -3.90
C ALA A 168 16.23 4.12 -2.98
N SER A 169 16.00 2.86 -3.33
CA SER A 169 16.49 1.71 -2.57
C SER A 169 18.02 1.66 -2.52
N GLU A 170 18.69 1.91 -3.64
CA GLU A 170 20.17 2.00 -3.69
C GLU A 170 20.68 3.14 -2.79
N GLN A 171 20.09 4.33 -2.89
CA GLN A 171 20.45 5.46 -2.04
C GLN A 171 20.26 5.15 -0.55
N CYS A 172 19.18 4.46 -0.17
CA CYS A 172 18.95 4.02 1.20
C CYS A 172 20.01 3.02 1.68
N LYS A 173 20.45 2.09 0.82
CA LYS A 173 21.52 1.13 1.15
C LYS A 173 22.84 1.84 1.39
N ASP A 174 23.19 2.82 0.56
CA ASP A 174 24.43 3.59 0.69
C ASP A 174 24.42 4.45 1.96
N LEU A 175 23.31 5.16 2.22
CA LEU A 175 23.14 5.93 3.46
C LEU A 175 23.21 5.04 4.70
N SER A 176 22.64 3.83 4.65
CA SER A 176 22.69 2.88 5.76
C SER A 176 24.13 2.43 6.06
N LYS A 177 24.96 2.23 5.03
CA LYS A 177 26.39 1.92 5.20
C LYS A 177 27.14 3.09 5.83
N ILE A 178 26.88 4.32 5.37
CA ILE A 178 27.51 5.53 5.93
C ILE A 178 27.16 5.67 7.42
N LEU A 179 25.87 5.56 7.77
CA LEU A 179 25.42 5.64 9.16
C LEU A 179 26.01 4.54 10.04
N PHE A 180 26.16 3.33 9.50
CA PHE A 180 26.80 2.23 10.23
C PHE A 180 28.27 2.54 10.54
N ASN A 181 29.02 3.08 9.57
CA ASN A 181 30.41 3.48 9.78
C ASN A 181 30.53 4.63 10.79
N GLN A 182 29.70 5.67 10.66
CA GLN A 182 29.67 6.79 11.62
C GLN A 182 29.33 6.31 13.04
N LYS A 183 28.42 5.34 13.18
CA LYS A 183 28.12 4.74 14.48
C LYS A 183 29.35 4.04 15.09
N GLN A 184 30.12 3.31 14.28
CA GLN A 184 31.35 2.66 14.77
C GLN A 184 32.38 3.69 15.22
N GLU A 185 32.60 4.76 14.44
CA GLU A 185 33.51 5.84 14.82
C GLU A 185 33.10 6.50 16.14
N VAL A 186 31.80 6.78 16.33
CA VAL A 186 31.29 7.34 17.59
C VAL A 186 31.52 6.39 18.77
N CYS A 187 31.33 5.09 18.59
CA CYS A 187 31.63 4.10 19.63
C CYS A 187 33.11 4.09 20.00
N GLN A 188 34.01 4.11 19.01
CA GLN A 188 35.46 4.15 19.25
C GLN A 188 35.87 5.41 20.00
N LEU A 189 35.38 6.58 19.57
CA LEU A 189 35.64 7.85 20.26
C LEU A 189 35.11 7.85 21.69
N SER A 190 33.98 7.20 21.96
CA SER A 190 33.44 7.06 23.31
C SER A 190 34.35 6.20 24.20
N GLU A 191 34.87 5.08 23.68
CA GLU A 191 35.79 4.21 24.43
C GLU A 191 37.14 4.93 24.71
N GLU A 192 37.65 5.68 23.74
CA GLU A 192 38.83 6.52 23.91
C GLU A 192 38.59 7.61 24.96
N PHE A 193 37.42 8.24 24.95
CA PHE A 193 37.04 9.25 25.94
C PHE A 193 36.92 8.66 27.35
N ASP A 194 36.30 7.49 27.50
CA ASP A 194 36.19 6.78 28.78
C ASP A 194 37.58 6.43 29.34
N THR A 195 38.52 6.05 28.47
CA THR A 195 39.90 5.75 28.85
C THR A 195 40.61 7.02 29.35
N LEU A 196 40.50 8.12 28.60
CA LEU A 196 41.05 9.41 29.02
C LEU A 196 40.42 9.91 30.33
N GLU A 197 39.11 9.75 30.51
CA GLU A 197 38.41 10.15 31.74
C GLU A 197 38.94 9.38 32.96
N GLN A 198 39.27 8.09 32.80
CA GLN A 198 39.91 7.29 33.86
C GLN A 198 41.33 7.79 34.19
N GLU A 199 42.14 8.10 33.17
CA GLU A 199 43.48 8.67 33.37
C GLU A 199 43.42 10.03 34.10
N PHE A 200 42.44 10.88 33.78
CA PHE A 200 42.25 12.16 34.45
C PHE A 200 41.83 12.02 35.92
N LYS A 201 40.96 11.05 36.26
CA LYS A 201 40.55 10.77 37.67
C LYS A 201 41.73 10.48 38.60
N ASP A 202 42.79 9.87 38.09
CA ASP A 202 44.00 9.60 38.86
C ASP A 202 44.84 10.84 39.16
N LEU A 203 44.66 11.91 38.37
CA LEU A 203 45.36 13.19 38.52
C LEU A 203 44.55 14.22 39.33
N GLU A 204 43.26 13.98 39.56
CA GLU A 204 42.39 14.87 40.34
C GLU A 204 42.73 14.92 41.84
N CYS A 205 42.64 16.12 42.42
CA CYS A 205 42.76 16.38 43.85
C CYS A 205 41.91 15.38 44.65
N LEU A 206 42.53 14.69 45.62
CA LEU A 206 41.84 13.70 46.45
C LEU A 206 40.76 14.32 47.35
N HIS A 207 40.74 15.65 47.50
CA HIS A 207 39.76 16.36 48.31
C HIS A 207 38.60 16.92 47.49
N CYS A 208 38.84 17.82 46.52
CA CYS A 208 37.74 18.43 45.77
C CYS A 208 37.29 17.65 44.54
N LYS A 209 38.13 16.76 43.98
CA LYS A 209 37.86 16.09 42.69
C LYS A 209 37.60 17.03 41.49
N CYS A 210 37.80 18.34 41.65
CA CYS A 210 37.56 19.34 40.60
C CYS A 210 38.83 19.88 39.95
N ASN A 211 39.96 19.90 40.68
CA ASN A 211 41.23 20.46 40.21
C ASN A 211 42.33 19.40 40.20
N LEU A 212 43.35 19.56 39.35
CA LEU A 212 44.52 18.68 39.30
C LEU A 212 45.34 18.75 40.60
N ARG A 213 45.93 17.63 41.00
CA ARG A 213 46.91 17.58 42.08
C ARG A 213 48.15 18.35 41.66
N ASN A 214 48.54 19.34 42.43
CA ASN A 214 49.77 20.12 42.21
C ASN A 214 50.50 20.46 43.52
N VAL A 215 50.11 19.84 44.64
CA VAL A 215 50.75 20.03 45.94
C VAL A 215 51.48 18.76 46.38
N LEU A 216 52.79 18.89 46.59
CA LEU A 216 53.70 17.86 47.08
C LEU A 216 53.85 17.95 48.61
N PHE A 217 53.53 16.87 49.33
CA PHE A 217 53.67 16.81 50.78
C PHE A 217 55.00 16.22 51.24
N LEU A 218 55.72 16.94 52.11
CA LEU A 218 56.96 16.49 52.72
C LEU A 218 56.76 16.01 54.17
N PRO A 219 57.51 14.99 54.62
CA PRO A 219 58.59 14.29 53.90
C PRO A 219 58.10 13.15 52.99
N CYS A 220 56.80 12.88 52.91
CA CYS A 220 56.30 11.65 52.28
C CYS A 220 56.37 11.63 50.75
N GLY A 221 56.59 12.77 50.08
CA GLY A 221 56.74 12.89 48.63
C GLY A 221 55.47 12.65 47.82
N HIS A 222 54.29 12.63 48.43
CA HIS A 222 53.05 12.35 47.72
C HIS A 222 52.36 13.62 47.21
N LEU A 223 51.96 13.61 45.93
CA LEU A 223 51.08 14.60 45.32
C LEU A 223 49.63 14.21 45.60
N THR A 224 48.88 15.01 46.35
CA THR A 224 47.52 14.59 46.82
C THR A 224 46.43 15.65 46.71
N LEU A 225 46.76 16.93 46.81
CA LEU A 225 45.80 18.04 46.78
C LEU A 225 46.11 19.01 45.64
N CYS A 226 45.10 19.81 45.27
CA CYS A 226 45.31 21.05 44.53
C CYS A 226 45.65 22.20 45.49
N ASN A 227 46.28 23.24 44.95
CA ASN A 227 46.71 24.43 45.68
C ASN A 227 45.52 25.17 46.31
N ASP A 228 44.38 25.21 45.63
CA ASP A 228 43.21 25.95 46.11
C ASP A 228 42.66 25.31 47.39
N CYS A 229 42.43 23.99 47.40
CA CYS A 229 41.97 23.30 48.60
C CYS A 229 42.95 23.44 49.76
N LEU A 230 44.26 23.40 49.48
CA LEU A 230 45.29 23.59 50.50
C LEU A 230 45.14 24.96 51.18
N LEU A 231 44.88 26.01 50.40
CA LEU A 231 44.74 27.38 50.87
C LEU A 231 43.39 27.64 51.54
N THR A 232 42.28 27.22 50.92
CA THR A 232 40.93 27.58 51.38
C THR A 232 40.41 26.69 52.49
N ASP A 233 40.62 25.38 52.37
CA ASP A 233 39.96 24.40 53.25
C ASP A 233 40.88 23.96 54.37
N PHE A 234 42.18 23.87 54.08
CA PHE A 234 43.20 23.49 55.06
C PHE A 234 43.93 24.69 55.67
N ASN A 235 43.75 25.91 55.13
CA ASN A 235 44.42 27.14 55.59
C ASN A 235 45.95 26.98 55.70
N ILE A 236 46.56 26.24 54.77
CA ILE A 236 48.01 26.03 54.73
C ILE A 236 48.60 26.82 53.59
N THR A 237 49.46 27.78 53.92
CA THR A 237 50.25 28.50 52.94
C THR A 237 51.36 27.59 52.41
N PRO A 238 51.43 27.36 51.09
CA PRO A 238 52.46 26.53 50.49
C PRO A 238 53.86 27.15 50.67
N ASN A 239 54.89 26.31 50.58
CA ASN A 239 56.30 26.63 50.74
C ASN A 239 56.72 27.05 52.16
N LEU A 240 55.81 27.11 53.12
CA LEU A 240 56.12 27.39 54.52
C LEU A 240 56.12 26.12 55.38
N PRO A 241 56.96 26.04 56.43
CA PRO A 241 56.89 24.97 57.41
C PRO A 241 55.54 24.96 58.14
N ILE A 242 54.97 23.78 58.32
CA ILE A 242 53.72 23.58 59.06
C ILE A 242 54.10 23.30 60.52
N ILE A 243 53.87 24.27 61.40
CA ILE A 243 54.37 24.25 62.79
C ILE A 243 53.36 23.60 63.76
N ASP A 244 52.06 23.65 63.47
CA ASP A 244 51.01 23.24 64.44
C ASP A 244 49.83 22.42 63.85
N SER A 245 49.93 21.92 62.61
CA SER A 245 48.81 21.18 62.01
C SER A 245 48.92 19.66 62.24
N LYS A 246 47.77 19.02 62.51
CA LYS A 246 47.63 17.56 62.51
C LYS A 246 47.46 16.99 61.09
N LEU A 247 47.81 17.74 60.04
CA LEU A 247 47.60 17.32 58.66
C LEU A 247 48.36 16.02 58.40
N LYS A 248 47.62 15.01 57.95
CA LYS A 248 48.17 13.73 57.50
C LYS A 248 47.98 13.62 55.99
N CYS A 249 48.99 13.10 55.31
CA CYS A 249 48.90 12.83 53.88
C CYS A 249 47.71 11.91 53.60
N MET A 250 46.83 12.30 52.69
CA MET A 250 45.61 11.52 52.42
C MET A 250 45.92 10.13 51.85
N LYS A 251 47.06 9.96 51.18
CA LYS A 251 47.54 8.69 50.59
C LYS A 251 48.22 7.77 51.61
N CYS A 252 49.24 8.24 52.33
CA CYS A 252 50.06 7.39 53.22
C CYS A 252 49.84 7.60 54.73
N LYS A 253 48.95 8.52 55.10
CA LYS A 253 48.58 8.88 56.49
C LYS A 253 49.74 9.36 57.39
N LYS A 254 50.94 9.57 56.84
CA LYS A 254 52.08 10.20 57.55
C LYS A 254 51.83 11.69 57.78
N LEU A 255 52.38 12.24 58.86
CA LEU A 255 52.28 13.67 59.20
C LEU A 255 52.98 14.52 58.13
N VAL A 256 52.30 15.56 57.67
CA VAL A 256 52.83 16.53 56.69
C VAL A 256 53.51 17.67 57.43
N ARG A 257 54.78 17.92 57.12
CA ARG A 257 55.58 19.00 57.74
C ARG A 257 55.71 20.22 56.84
N GLN A 258 55.54 20.03 55.54
CA GLN A 258 55.60 21.11 54.55
C GLN A 258 54.83 20.68 53.31
N ALA A 259 54.21 21.65 52.64
CA ALA A 259 53.53 21.46 51.37
C ALA A 259 54.17 22.38 50.31
N LEU A 260 54.61 21.82 49.18
CA LEU A 260 55.23 22.57 48.09
C LEU A 260 54.30 22.56 46.87
N ILE A 261 54.22 23.66 46.13
CA ILE A 261 53.55 23.66 44.82
C ILE A 261 54.51 23.04 43.81
N SER A 262 54.12 21.92 43.21
CA SER A 262 54.82 21.31 42.09
C SER A 262 54.37 21.99 40.80
N ILE A 263 55.28 22.73 40.17
CA ILE A 263 55.04 23.37 38.86
C ILE A 263 55.24 22.31 37.78
N THR A 264 54.26 21.43 37.61
CA THR A 264 54.05 20.63 36.41
C THR A 264 52.53 20.48 36.37
N PHE A 265 51.78 21.22 35.55
CA PHE A 265 51.78 21.19 34.10
C PHE A 265 51.62 22.60 33.51
N SER A 266 52.65 23.09 32.84
CA SER A 266 52.54 24.21 31.91
C SER A 266 52.25 23.63 30.53
N ASN A 267 50.98 23.46 30.16
CA ASN A 267 50.63 23.23 28.77
C ASN A 267 50.70 24.58 28.05
N LYS A 268 51.71 24.73 27.18
CA LYS A 268 51.61 25.59 26.00
C LYS A 268 50.78 24.87 24.94
#